data_AF-A0AA38FL32-F1
#
_entry.id   AF-A0AA38FL32-F1
#
_cell.length_a   1.000
_cell.length_b   1.000
_cell.length_c   1.000
_cell.angle_alpha   90.00
_cell.angle_beta   90.00
_cell.angle_gamma   90.00
#
_symmetry.space_group_name_H-M   'P 1'
#
loop_
_entity.id
_entity.type
_entity.pdbx_description
1 polymer ?
#
loop_
_entity_poly.entity_id
_entity_poly.type
_entity_poly.pdbx_seq_one_letter_code
_entity_poly.pdbx_strand_id
1 'polypeptide(L)' 'PFPFKLYNLLEQCLPLYKILKYHVLRVGDELLPRESAQEKQKGFIGLALFTSWFVPMTNSTKDIIATQRILDFQIG' A
#
# COMPACT_ATOMS: atom_id res chain seq x y z
N PRO A 1 23.41 -6.82 19.75
CA PRO A 1 21.99 -6.42 19.93
C PRO A 1 21.51 -5.59 18.73
N PHE A 2 20.62 -6.16 17.90
CA PHE A 2 19.95 -5.40 16.85
C PHE A 2 19.27 -4.17 17.48
N PRO A 3 19.33 -2.98 16.85
CA PRO A 3 18.65 -1.82 17.40
C PRO A 3 17.15 -2.10 17.38
N PHE A 4 16.54 -2.23 18.56
CA PHE A 4 15.10 -2.51 18.74
C PHE A 4 14.19 -1.60 17.88
N LYS A 5 14.64 -0.37 17.55
CA LYS A 5 13.95 0.54 16.63
C LYS A 5 13.80 0.00 15.20
N LEU A 6 14.82 -0.66 14.66
CA LEU A 6 14.78 -1.23 13.31
C LEU A 6 13.89 -2.48 13.27
N TYR A 7 13.96 -3.31 14.32
CA TYR A 7 13.10 -4.49 14.46
C TYR A 7 11.61 -4.10 14.52
N ASN A 8 11.27 -3.10 15.33
CA ASN A 8 9.89 -2.61 15.42
C ASN A 8 9.38 -2.02 14.09
N LEU A 9 10.25 -1.33 13.34
CA LEU A 9 9.90 -0.83 12.02
C LEU A 9 9.64 -1.97 11.03
N LEU A 10 10.48 -3.01 11.05
CA LEU A 10 10.30 -4.20 10.22
C LEU A 10 9.00 -4.93 10.56
N GLU A 11 8.68 -5.11 11.84
CA GLU A 11 7.41 -5.71 12.25
C GLU A 11 6.18 -4.91 11.81
N GLN A 12 6.26 -3.57 11.78
CA GLN A 12 5.18 -2.72 11.29
C GLN A 12 4.99 -2.80 9.77
N CYS A 13 6.08 -2.95 9.01
CA CYS A 13 6.03 -2.98 7.54
C CYS A 13 5.74 -4.39 6.96
N LEU A 14 6.12 -5.46 7.67
CA LEU A 14 5.99 -6.84 7.22
C LEU A 14 4.55 -7.26 6.84
N PRO A 15 3.50 -6.90 7.60
CA PRO A 15 2.12 -7.24 7.26
C PRO A 15 1.69 -6.63 5.92
N LEU A 16 1.96 -5.34 5.72
CA LEU A 16 1.62 -4.64 4.47
C LEU A 16 2.37 -5.25 3.29
N TYR A 17 3.68 -5.49 3.44
CA TYR A 17 4.48 -6.14 2.42
C TYR A 17 3.92 -7.52 2.03
N LYS A 18 3.51 -8.33 3.00
CA LYS A 18 2.90 -9.65 2.75
C LYS A 18 1.60 -9.50 1.98
N ILE A 19 0.70 -8.59 2.40
CA ILE A 19 -0.59 -8.34 1.71
C ILE A 19 -0.35 -7.93 0.26
N LEU A 20 0.55 -6.97 0.02
CA LEU A 20 0.89 -6.52 -1.33
C LEU A 20 1.48 -7.66 -2.17
N LYS A 21 2.41 -8.44 -1.62
CA LYS A 21 2.99 -9.60 -2.30
C LYS A 21 1.93 -10.64 -2.65
N TYR A 22 1.03 -10.96 -1.73
CA TYR A 22 -0.06 -11.90 -2.00
C TYR A 22 -1.03 -11.37 -3.06
N HIS A 23 -1.33 -10.07 -3.05
CA HIS A 23 -2.19 -9.46 -4.07
C HIS A 23 -1.56 -9.55 -5.47
N VAL A 24 -0.27 -9.20 -5.59
CA VAL A 24 0.47 -9.33 -6.87
C VAL A 24 0.51 -10.77 -7.35
N LEU A 25 0.82 -11.72 -6.46
CA LEU A 25 0.85 -13.15 -6.81
C LEU A 25 -0.53 -13.67 -7.22
N ARG A 26 -1.62 -13.26 -6.55
CA ARG A 26 -3.00 -13.62 -6.93
C ARG A 26 -3.41 -13.05 -8.30
N VAL A 27 -2.99 -11.83 -8.60
CA VAL A 27 -3.30 -11.17 -9.88
C VAL A 27 -2.46 -11.75 -11.03
N GLY A 28 -1.23 -12.18 -10.74
CA GLY A 28 -0.30 -12.76 -11.70
C GLY A 28 -0.20 -14.28 -11.68
N ASP A 29 -1.12 -14.99 -11.02
CA ASP A 29 -1.03 -16.44 -10.83
C ASP A 29 -1.09 -17.17 -12.19
N GLU A 30 -0.09 -18.01 -12.47
CA GLU A 30 0.00 -18.83 -13.68
C GLU A 30 -0.96 -20.03 -13.63
N LEU A 31 -1.34 -20.51 -12.44
CA LEU A 31 -2.21 -21.69 -12.28
C LEU A 31 -3.67 -21.41 -12.69
N LEU A 32 -4.10 -20.16 -12.58
CA LEU A 32 -5.38 -19.68 -13.11
C LEU A 32 -5.10 -18.41 -13.92
N PRO A 33 -4.81 -18.56 -15.23
CA PRO A 33 -4.50 -17.43 -16.07
C PRO A 33 -5.59 -16.36 -15.95
N ARG A 34 -5.18 -15.15 -15.59
CA ARG A 34 -6.07 -13.99 -15.43
C ARG A 34 -7.01 -13.84 -16.63
N GLU A 35 -6.50 -14.07 -17.84
CA GLU A 35 -7.26 -14.04 -19.10
C GLU A 35 -8.46 -14.99 -19.05
N SER A 36 -8.25 -16.25 -18.67
CA SER A 36 -9.31 -17.26 -18.63
C SER A 36 -10.41 -16.96 -17.59
N ALA A 37 -10.06 -16.33 -16.48
CA ALA A 37 -11.01 -15.93 -15.44
C ALA A 37 -11.72 -14.62 -15.79
N GLN A 38 -11.00 -13.62 -16.32
CA GLN A 38 -11.57 -12.35 -16.75
C GLN A 38 -12.45 -12.46 -17.98
N GLU A 39 -12.13 -13.34 -18.93
CA GLU A 39 -12.99 -13.62 -20.09
C GLU A 39 -14.36 -14.15 -19.65
N LYS A 40 -14.39 -14.99 -18.62
CA LYS A 40 -15.62 -15.61 -18.09
C LYS A 40 -16.40 -14.70 -17.15
N GLN A 41 -15.73 -14.08 -16.18
CA GLN A 41 -16.39 -13.29 -15.13
C GLN A 41 -16.50 -11.79 -15.45
N LYS A 42 -15.70 -11.28 -16.40
CA LYS A 42 -15.64 -9.86 -16.81
C LYS A 42 -15.54 -8.87 -15.64
N GLY A 43 -14.96 -9.32 -14.54
CA GLY A 43 -14.85 -8.58 -13.29
C GLY A 43 -13.51 -7.86 -13.13
N PHE A 44 -13.47 -6.95 -12.16
CA PHE A 44 -12.27 -6.22 -11.77
C PHE A 44 -11.71 -6.77 -10.46
N ILE A 45 -10.38 -6.89 -10.39
CA ILE A 45 -9.64 -7.16 -9.15
C ILE A 45 -8.94 -5.87 -8.78
N GLY A 46 -9.14 -5.41 -7.54
CA GLY A 46 -8.53 -4.18 -7.02
C GLY A 46 -8.20 -4.29 -5.54
N LEU A 47 -7.58 -3.23 -5.02
CA LEU A 47 -7.23 -3.08 -3.61
C LEU A 47 -7.95 -1.85 -3.06
N ALA A 48 -8.70 -2.01 -1.98
CA ALA A 48 -9.31 -0.90 -1.26
C ALA A 48 -8.37 -0.44 -0.14
N LEU A 49 -8.03 0.85 -0.14
CA LEU A 49 -7.19 1.47 0.89
C LEU A 49 -8.05 2.42 1.73
N PHE A 50 -7.85 2.38 3.05
CA PHE A 50 -8.41 3.38 3.96
C PHE A 50 -7.44 4.56 4.05
N THR A 51 -7.90 5.74 3.67
CA THR A 51 -7.06 6.94 3.56
C THR A 51 -7.86 8.14 4.07
N SER A 52 -7.14 9.14 4.58
CA SER A 52 -7.71 10.42 4.98
C SER A 52 -7.13 11.52 4.12
N TRP A 53 -7.93 12.53 3.80
CA TRP A 53 -7.43 13.72 3.13
C TRP A 53 -6.75 14.63 4.14
N PHE A 54 -5.50 15.02 3.88
CA PHE A 54 -4.74 15.94 4.72
C PHE A 54 -4.55 17.28 4.01
N VAL A 55 -4.65 18.35 4.78
CA VAL A 55 -4.43 19.73 4.32
C VAL A 55 -3.37 20.35 5.24
N PRO A 56 -2.43 21.15 4.72
CA PRO A 56 -1.41 21.78 5.54
C PRO A 56 -2.03 22.70 6.59
N MET A 57 -1.50 22.64 7.81
CA MET A 57 -2.00 23.44 8.94
C MET A 57 -1.79 24.94 8.73
N THR A 58 -0.68 25.33 8.09
CA THR A 58 -0.39 26.71 7.68
C THR A 58 0.17 26.74 6.26
N ASN A 59 0.25 27.93 5.65
CA ASN A 59 0.91 28.13 4.36
C ASN A 59 2.45 28.15 4.47
N SER A 60 3.01 27.46 5.47
CA SER A 60 4.45 27.31 5.60
C SER A 60 4.94 26.15 4.73
N THR A 61 6.14 26.29 4.16
CA THR A 61 6.75 25.21 3.37
C THR A 61 6.90 23.91 4.17
N LYS A 62 7.10 24.01 5.49
CA LYS A 62 7.21 22.85 6.38
C LYS A 62 5.90 22.05 6.45
N ASP A 63 4.78 22.74 6.59
CA ASP A 63 3.47 22.08 6.71
C ASP A 63 3.01 21.48 5.38
N ILE A 64 3.35 22.14 4.26
CA ILE A 64 3.12 21.60 2.92
C ILE A 64 3.90 20.29 2.73
N ILE A 65 5.19 20.28 3.08
CA ILE A 65 6.02 19.07 3.00
C ILE A 65 5.53 17.99 3.96
N ALA A 66 5.12 18.35 5.18
CA ALA A 66 4.57 17.39 6.15
C ALA A 66 3.27 16.74 5.63
N THR A 67 2.42 17.53 4.97
CA THR A 67 1.19 17.04 4.33
C THR A 67 1.51 16.07 3.20
N GLN A 68 2.50 16.39 2.35
CA GLN A 68 2.92 15.46 1.30
C GLN A 68 3.44 14.14 1.90
N ARG A 69 4.27 14.19 2.94
CA ARG A 69 4.83 12.99 3.58
C ARG A 69 3.75 12.07 4.16
N ILE A 70 2.67 12.60 4.74
CA ILE A 70 1.61 11.75 5.29
C ILE A 70 0.73 11.15 4.18
N LEU A 71 0.54 11.87 3.07
CA LEU A 71 -0.13 11.33 1.88
C LEU A 71 0.71 10.20 1.25
N ASP A 72 2.00 10.44 1.01
CA ASP A 72 2.93 9.42 0.49
C ASP A 72 2.96 8.18 1.40
N PHE A 73 2.85 8.37 2.72
CA PHE A 73 2.81 7.25 3.67
C PHE A 73 1.49 6.45 3.61
N GLN A 74 0.36 7.10 3.33
CA GLN A 74 -0.96 6.43 3.31
C GLN A 74 -1.29 5.77 1.97
N ILE A 75 -0.96 6.42 0.85
CA ILE A 75 -1.37 5.97 -0.50
C ILE A 75 -0.21 5.69 -1.44
N GLY A 76 0.99 6.23 -1.17
CA GLY A 76 2.17 6.06 -2.01
C GLY A 76 2.31 7.13 -3.08
#